data_AF-A0A2K9BL29-F1
#
_entry.id   AF-A0A2K9BL29-F1
#
_cell.length_a   1.000
_cell.length_b   1.000
_cell.length_c   1.000
_cell.angle_alpha   90.00
_cell.angle_beta   90.00
_cell.angle_gamma   90.00
#
_symmetry.space_group_name_H-M   'P 1'
#
loop_
_entity.id
_entity.type
_entity.pdbx_description
1 polymer ?
#
loop_
_entity_poly.entity_id
_entity_poly.type
_entity_poly.pdbx_seq_one_letter_code
_entity_poly.pdbx_strand_id
1 'polypeptide(L)'
;MFRRIRKAYETYRAVRWALWALGGLGTLLGTAGGALAISINRARGMLSMDSPEYAADTTVDPWGLARLKTLIPAIPIGRIPPAVPILVGLLLIVWLLARIPEPKPDNPWDTDPRRFFSDADRTWIRSLTGDRCEHRSLFGLWRCRRKGEQMDHWYPHSKGGATERRNLDWMCARHNNRKSDRTPTLLDTWILYRARLRYLPARWRGYAWCDGLSRDPVPAAEPIDEGTENDDPYYEEDYDYER
;
A
#
# COMPACT_ATOMS: atom_id res chain seq x y z
N MET A 1 -11.30 21.17 12.46
CA MET A 1 -11.20 20.28 13.64
C MET A 1 -12.19 19.11 13.60
N PHE A 2 -13.50 19.35 13.43
CA PHE A 2 -14.53 18.30 13.41
C PHE A 2 -14.35 17.15 12.40
N ARG A 3 -13.90 17.44 11.17
CA ARG A 3 -13.68 16.42 10.12
C ARG A 3 -12.58 15.41 10.50
N ARG A 4 -11.50 15.87 11.15
CA ARG A 4 -10.41 15.00 11.63
C ARG A 4 -10.87 14.10 12.79
N ILE A 5 -11.65 14.66 13.72
CA ILE A 5 -12.23 13.90 14.84
C ILE A 5 -13.21 12.84 14.32
N ARG A 6 -14.06 13.19 13.33
CA ARG A 6 -14.98 12.25 12.71
C ARG A 6 -14.25 11.09 12.00
N LYS A 7 -13.21 11.40 11.22
CA LYS A 7 -12.39 10.38 10.53
C LYS A 7 -11.65 9.48 11.52
N ALA A 8 -11.13 10.03 12.61
CA ALA A 8 -10.51 9.27 13.69
C ALA A 8 -11.53 8.34 14.38
N TYR A 9 -12.75 8.83 14.65
CA TYR A 9 -13.83 8.05 15.23
C TYR A 9 -14.32 6.93 14.29
N GLU A 10 -14.44 7.20 13.00
CA GLU A 10 -14.79 6.20 11.98
C GLU A 10 -13.72 5.09 11.90
N THR A 11 -12.44 5.48 11.92
CA THR A 11 -11.31 4.54 11.93
C THR A 11 -11.29 3.70 13.20
N TYR A 12 -11.45 4.33 14.37
CA TYR A 12 -11.58 3.64 15.66
C TYR A 12 -12.74 2.62 15.64
N ARG A 13 -13.91 3.03 15.14
CA ARG A 13 -15.10 2.18 15.04
C ARG A 13 -14.83 0.99 14.12
N ALA A 14 -14.21 1.21 12.96
CA ALA A 14 -13.85 0.15 12.03
C ALA A 14 -12.86 -0.85 12.64
N VAL A 15 -11.79 -0.36 13.29
CA VAL A 15 -10.80 -1.19 13.99
C VAL A 15 -11.45 -2.00 15.11
N ARG A 16 -12.33 -1.38 15.90
CA ARG A 16 -13.07 -2.05 16.98
C ARG A 16 -13.95 -3.18 16.45
N TRP A 17 -14.70 -2.95 15.38
CA TRP A 17 -15.51 -4.00 14.74
C TRP A 17 -14.63 -5.11 14.15
N ALA A 18 -13.50 -4.78 13.55
CA ALA A 18 -12.55 -5.78 13.04
C ALA A 18 -12.00 -6.66 14.17
N LEU A 19 -11.61 -6.08 15.31
CA LEU A 19 -11.16 -6.83 16.48
C LEU A 19 -12.25 -7.74 17.05
N TRP A 20 -13.50 -7.26 17.12
CA TRP A 20 -14.65 -8.06 17.57
C TRP A 20 -14.94 -9.21 16.60
N ALA A 21 -14.88 -8.95 15.29
CA ALA A 21 -15.06 -9.98 14.27
C ALA A 21 -13.95 -11.04 14.35
N LEU A 22 -12.69 -10.65 14.51
CA LEU A 22 -11.56 -11.58 14.68
C LEU A 22 -11.70 -12.40 15.96
N GLY A 23 -12.07 -11.77 17.08
CA GLY A 23 -12.34 -12.47 18.33
C GLY A 23 -13.47 -13.48 18.19
N GLY A 24 -14.61 -13.06 17.62
CA GLY A 24 -15.76 -13.93 17.37
C GLY A 24 -15.43 -15.10 16.43
N LEU A 25 -14.67 -14.86 15.37
CA LEU A 25 -14.19 -15.91 14.47
C LEU A 25 -13.27 -16.90 15.21
N GLY A 26 -12.35 -16.39 16.04
CA GLY A 26 -11.49 -17.21 16.88
C GLY A 26 -12.26 -18.09 17.86
N THR A 27 -13.27 -17.52 18.53
CA THR A 27 -14.16 -18.27 19.43
C THR A 27 -14.96 -19.34 18.69
N LEU A 28 -15.53 -19.02 17.52
CA LEU A 28 -16.26 -19.98 16.69
C LEU A 28 -15.37 -21.15 16.27
N LEU A 29 -14.18 -20.85 15.75
CA LEU A 29 -13.21 -21.87 15.32
C LEU A 29 -12.73 -22.73 16.50
N GLY A 30 -12.42 -22.10 17.64
CA GLY A 30 -12.02 -22.81 18.85
C GLY A 30 -13.13 -23.72 19.40
N THR A 31 -14.38 -23.24 19.41
CA THR A 31 -15.54 -24.01 19.89
C THR A 31 -15.85 -25.17 18.95
N ALA A 32 -15.85 -24.94 17.64
CA ALA A 32 -16.03 -26.00 16.64
C ALA A 32 -14.91 -27.05 16.72
N GLY A 33 -13.66 -26.62 16.87
CA GLY A 33 -12.51 -27.50 17.06
C GLY A 33 -12.59 -28.32 18.36
N GLY A 34 -13.00 -27.69 19.47
CA GLY A 34 -13.21 -28.37 20.75
C GLY A 34 -14.35 -29.40 20.70
N ALA A 35 -15.49 -29.03 20.10
CA ALA A 35 -16.62 -29.95 19.91
C ALA A 35 -16.24 -31.15 19.03
N LEU A 36 -15.44 -30.91 17.98
CA LEU A 36 -14.86 -31.97 17.14
C LEU A 36 -13.93 -32.89 17.94
N ALA A 37 -13.04 -32.34 18.77
CA ALA A 37 -12.15 -33.16 19.60
C ALA A 37 -12.93 -34.04 20.58
N ILE A 38 -13.98 -33.50 21.21
CA ILE A 38 -14.87 -34.25 22.11
C ILE A 38 -15.61 -35.36 21.34
N SER A 39 -16.15 -35.08 20.16
CA SER A 39 -16.88 -36.08 19.37
C SER A 39 -15.96 -37.22 18.91
N ILE A 40 -14.74 -36.90 18.47
CA ILE A 40 -13.71 -37.89 18.13
C ILE A 40 -13.37 -38.75 19.36
N ASN A 41 -13.12 -38.15 20.52
CA ASN A 41 -12.77 -38.88 21.73
C ASN A 41 -13.91 -39.77 22.23
N ARG A 42 -15.17 -39.31 22.16
CA ARG A 42 -16.34 -40.12 22.50
C ARG A 42 -16.49 -41.32 21.57
N ALA A 43 -16.36 -41.12 20.26
CA ALA A 43 -16.44 -42.20 19.29
C ALA A 43 -15.30 -43.21 19.47
N ARG A 44 -14.06 -42.76 19.74
CA ARG A 44 -12.94 -43.65 20.11
C ARG A 44 -13.21 -44.42 21.41
N GLY A 45 -13.79 -43.77 22.41
CA GLY A 45 -14.16 -44.40 23.67
C GLY A 45 -15.17 -45.53 23.48
N MET A 46 -16.24 -45.29 22.72
CA MET A 46 -17.23 -46.33 22.39
C MET A 46 -16.60 -47.50 21.62
N LEU A 47 -15.77 -47.21 20.61
CA LEU A 47 -15.04 -48.23 19.86
C LEU A 47 -14.08 -49.05 20.75
N SER A 48 -13.44 -48.42 21.73
CA SER A 48 -12.55 -49.11 22.68
C SER A 48 -13.28 -50.05 23.64
N MET A 49 -14.58 -49.84 23.89
CA MET A 49 -15.40 -50.70 24.75
C MET A 49 -15.97 -51.90 23.98
N ASP A 50 -16.41 -51.69 22.74
CA ASP A 50 -17.00 -52.76 21.90
C ASP A 50 -15.94 -53.61 21.20
N SER A 51 -14.81 -53.03 20.78
CA SER A 51 -13.82 -53.71 19.95
C SER A 51 -12.42 -53.11 20.12
N PRO A 52 -11.80 -53.29 21.32
CA PRO A 52 -10.52 -52.67 21.67
C PRO A 52 -9.38 -53.00 20.70
N GLU A 53 -9.38 -54.19 20.12
CA GLU A 53 -8.38 -54.64 19.15
C GLU A 53 -8.41 -53.84 17.83
N TYR A 54 -9.53 -53.19 17.49
CA TYR A 54 -9.68 -52.35 16.30
C TYR A 54 -9.70 -50.84 16.62
N ALA A 55 -9.71 -50.46 17.90
CA ALA A 55 -9.83 -49.05 18.30
C ALA A 55 -8.63 -48.19 17.84
N ALA A 56 -7.45 -48.80 17.69
CA ALA A 56 -6.24 -48.14 17.18
C ALA A 56 -6.24 -47.95 15.66
N ASP A 57 -6.91 -48.84 14.92
CA ASP A 57 -6.89 -48.87 13.45
C ASP A 57 -8.11 -48.18 12.81
N THR A 58 -9.16 -47.93 13.60
CA THR A 58 -10.38 -47.28 13.09
C THR A 58 -10.22 -45.77 12.95
N THR A 59 -10.23 -45.25 11.72
CA THR A 59 -10.33 -43.80 11.47
C THR A 59 -11.74 -43.29 11.79
N VAL A 60 -11.88 -42.53 12.86
CA VAL A 60 -13.16 -41.90 13.24
C VAL A 60 -13.43 -40.68 12.34
N ASP A 61 -14.53 -40.72 11.60
CA ASP A 61 -15.03 -39.61 10.78
C ASP A 61 -16.39 -39.11 11.31
N PRO A 62 -16.40 -38.20 12.28
CA PRO A 62 -17.64 -37.80 12.96
C PRO A 62 -18.58 -36.93 12.10
N TRP A 63 -18.16 -36.50 10.91
CA TRP A 63 -18.92 -35.57 10.05
C TRP A 63 -19.10 -36.07 8.60
N GLY A 64 -18.71 -37.31 8.29
CA GLY A 64 -18.79 -37.83 6.92
C GLY A 64 -17.86 -37.13 5.92
N LEU A 65 -16.79 -36.48 6.41
CA LEU A 65 -15.83 -35.71 5.60
C LEU A 65 -14.72 -36.59 5.01
N ALA A 66 -14.73 -37.91 5.25
CA ALA A 66 -13.80 -38.85 4.62
C ALA A 66 -13.85 -38.76 3.09
N ARG A 67 -15.01 -38.42 2.52
CA ARG A 67 -15.18 -38.17 1.09
C ARG A 67 -14.49 -36.90 0.61
N LEU A 68 -14.29 -35.89 1.47
CA LEU A 68 -13.51 -34.70 1.14
C LEU A 68 -12.00 -35.03 1.10
N LYS A 69 -11.51 -35.92 1.97
CA LYS A 69 -10.12 -36.41 1.94
C LYS A 69 -9.79 -37.19 0.67
N THR A 70 -10.77 -37.83 0.03
CA THR A 70 -10.57 -38.53 -1.25
C THR A 70 -10.68 -37.60 -2.46
N LEU A 71 -11.38 -36.47 -2.34
CA LEU A 71 -11.49 -35.44 -3.38
C LEU A 71 -10.33 -34.44 -3.38
N ILE A 72 -9.75 -34.18 -2.21
CA ILE A 72 -8.56 -33.35 -2.06
C ILE A 72 -7.37 -34.30 -2.02
N PRO A 73 -6.55 -34.39 -3.09
CA PRO A 73 -5.36 -35.24 -3.05
C PRO A 73 -4.55 -34.86 -1.81
N ALA A 74 -4.17 -35.84 -1.02
CA ALA A 74 -3.35 -35.63 0.16
C ALA A 74 -2.03 -35.00 -0.28
N ILE A 75 -1.97 -33.66 -0.24
CA ILE A 75 -0.73 -32.93 -0.42
C ILE A 75 0.12 -33.35 0.78
N PRO A 76 1.29 -33.99 0.60
CA PRO A 76 2.14 -34.34 1.71
C PRO A 76 2.71 -33.04 2.31
N ILE A 77 1.97 -32.41 3.23
CA ILE A 77 2.32 -31.14 3.86
C ILE A 77 3.72 -31.22 4.50
N GLY A 78 4.11 -32.40 5.01
CA GLY A 78 5.45 -32.65 5.55
C GLY A 78 6.60 -32.65 4.54
N ARG A 79 6.31 -32.65 3.22
CA ARG A 79 7.32 -32.53 2.15
C ARG A 79 7.39 -31.14 1.54
N ILE A 80 6.44 -30.24 1.87
CA ILE A 80 6.48 -28.85 1.43
C ILE A 80 7.41 -28.11 2.39
N PRO A 81 8.55 -27.58 1.92
CA PRO A 81 9.41 -26.76 2.76
C PRO A 81 8.57 -25.61 3.34
N PRO A 82 8.68 -25.26 4.63
CA PRO A 82 7.92 -24.17 5.23
C PRO A 82 8.12 -22.82 4.50
N ALA A 83 9.21 -22.68 3.74
CA ALA A 83 9.46 -21.56 2.85
C ALA A 83 8.40 -21.39 1.74
N VAL A 84 7.81 -22.46 1.21
CA VAL A 84 6.84 -22.39 0.11
C VAL A 84 5.56 -21.63 0.48
N PRO A 85 4.82 -21.97 1.56
CA PRO A 85 3.64 -21.19 1.95
C PRO A 85 3.99 -19.75 2.33
N ILE A 86 5.18 -19.50 2.89
CA ILE A 86 5.66 -18.15 3.18
C ILE A 86 5.85 -17.36 1.88
N LEU A 87 6.53 -17.94 0.88
CA LEU A 87 6.73 -17.31 -0.42
C LEU A 87 5.40 -17.04 -1.14
N VAL A 88 4.47 -18.00 -1.11
CA VAL A 88 3.12 -17.81 -1.66
C VAL A 88 2.39 -16.66 -0.94
N GLY A 89 2.46 -16.62 0.40
CA GLY A 89 1.88 -15.53 1.19
C GLY A 89 2.47 -14.17 0.83
N LEU A 90 3.80 -14.07 0.69
CA LEU A 90 4.49 -12.84 0.27
C LEU A 90 4.09 -12.41 -1.14
N LEU A 91 4.00 -13.35 -2.09
CA LEU A 91 3.55 -13.07 -3.45
C LEU A 91 2.10 -12.58 -3.47
N LEU A 92 1.22 -13.15 -2.65
CA LEU A 92 -0.16 -12.69 -2.50
C LEU A 92 -0.24 -11.28 -1.91
N ILE A 93 0.59 -10.95 -0.92
CA ILE A 93 0.67 -9.58 -0.37
C ILE A 93 1.15 -8.59 -1.44
N VAL A 94 2.24 -8.91 -2.15
CA VAL A 94 2.75 -8.06 -3.24
C VAL A 94 1.70 -7.89 -4.33
N TRP A 95 1.03 -8.97 -4.72
CA TRP A 95 -0.05 -8.95 -5.70
C TRP A 95 -1.20 -8.05 -5.23
N LEU A 96 -1.63 -8.17 -3.96
CA LEU A 96 -2.69 -7.34 -3.39
C LEU A 96 -2.30 -5.85 -3.38
N LEU A 97 -1.11 -5.51 -2.90
CA LEU A 97 -0.61 -4.13 -2.88
C LEU A 97 -0.47 -3.52 -4.29
N ALA A 98 -0.18 -4.35 -5.30
CA ALA A 98 -0.15 -3.96 -6.71
C ALA A 98 -1.55 -3.75 -7.33
N ARG A 99 -2.62 -4.07 -6.60
CA ARG A 99 -4.02 -3.91 -7.04
C ARG A 99 -4.79 -2.87 -6.24
N ILE A 100 -4.31 -2.49 -5.07
CA ILE A 100 -4.96 -1.47 -4.24
C ILE A 100 -4.52 -0.08 -4.72
N PRO A 101 -5.43 0.73 -5.30
CA PRO A 101 -5.12 2.11 -5.65
C PRO A 101 -4.91 2.95 -4.39
N GLU A 102 -4.14 4.02 -4.50
CA GLU A 102 -4.02 4.99 -3.42
C GLU A 102 -5.37 5.64 -3.08
N PRO A 103 -5.66 5.83 -1.79
CA PRO A 103 -6.86 6.57 -1.39
C PRO A 103 -6.78 8.00 -1.91
N LYS A 104 -7.94 8.56 -2.29
CA LYS A 104 -8.03 9.96 -2.70
C LYS A 104 -7.46 10.88 -1.61
N PRO A 105 -6.56 11.83 -1.95
CA PRO A 105 -6.06 12.81 -0.99
C PRO A 105 -7.21 13.66 -0.44
N ASP A 106 -7.11 14.02 0.83
CA ASP A 106 -8.14 14.77 1.58
C ASP A 106 -8.07 16.28 1.30
N ASN A 107 -8.04 16.65 0.02
CA ASN A 107 -8.02 18.04 -0.44
C ASN A 107 -9.45 18.59 -0.54
N PRO A 108 -9.65 19.92 -0.47
CA PRO A 108 -10.98 20.52 -0.53
C PRO A 108 -11.58 20.57 -1.95
N TRP A 109 -10.88 20.07 -2.96
CA TRP A 109 -11.29 20.10 -4.36
C TRP A 109 -11.22 18.70 -5.01
N ASP A 110 -12.08 18.46 -6.00
CA ASP A 110 -12.07 17.24 -6.81
C ASP A 110 -11.03 17.29 -7.94
N THR A 111 -10.61 18.49 -8.32
CA THR A 111 -9.55 18.78 -9.27
C THR A 111 -8.86 20.03 -8.77
N ASP A 112 -7.53 20.01 -8.65
CA ASP A 112 -6.78 21.13 -8.10
C ASP A 112 -6.95 22.38 -9.00
N PRO A 113 -7.27 23.57 -8.45
CA PRO A 113 -7.32 24.81 -9.23
C PRO A 113 -5.99 25.14 -9.91
N ARG A 114 -4.84 24.80 -9.31
CA ARG A 114 -3.52 24.93 -9.95
C ARG A 114 -3.29 23.69 -10.81
N ARG A 115 -2.96 23.85 -12.09
CA ARG A 115 -2.63 22.72 -12.99
C ARG A 115 -1.14 22.58 -13.25
N PHE A 116 -0.44 23.69 -13.40
CA PHE A 116 0.95 23.69 -13.84
C PHE A 116 1.89 23.94 -12.67
N PHE A 117 2.97 23.17 -12.65
CA PHE A 117 4.11 23.41 -11.77
C PHE A 117 4.94 24.59 -12.31
N SER A 118 5.68 25.24 -11.42
CA SER A 118 6.53 26.39 -11.77
C SER A 118 7.85 25.96 -12.43
N ASP A 119 8.58 26.92 -13.02
CA ASP A 119 9.94 26.67 -13.50
C ASP A 119 10.96 26.46 -12.37
N ALA A 120 10.67 26.99 -11.17
CA ALA A 120 11.42 26.67 -9.96
C ALA A 120 11.26 25.17 -9.61
N ASP A 121 10.05 24.62 -9.70
CA ASP A 121 9.79 23.20 -9.49
C ASP A 121 10.48 22.33 -10.54
N ARG A 122 10.48 22.78 -11.81
CA ARG A 122 11.22 22.12 -12.90
C ARG A 122 12.71 22.05 -12.58
N THR A 123 13.31 23.17 -12.17
CA THR A 123 14.74 23.23 -11.84
C THR A 123 15.06 22.34 -10.64
N TRP A 124 14.22 22.41 -9.61
CA TRP A 124 14.31 21.59 -8.40
C TRP A 124 14.28 20.10 -8.72
N ILE A 125 13.25 19.60 -9.43
CA ILE A 125 13.13 18.16 -9.68
C ILE A 125 14.20 17.63 -10.65
N ARG A 126 14.62 18.44 -11.64
CA ARG A 126 15.72 18.07 -12.54
C ARG A 126 17.03 17.90 -11.79
N SER A 127 17.33 18.81 -10.85
CA SER A 127 18.54 18.74 -10.03
C SER A 127 18.58 17.47 -9.17
N LEU A 128 17.45 17.08 -8.57
CA LEU A 128 17.37 15.91 -7.69
C LEU A 128 17.39 14.59 -8.44
N THR A 129 16.76 14.55 -9.61
CA THR A 129 16.63 13.33 -10.39
C THR A 129 17.82 13.04 -11.29
N GLY A 130 18.76 13.99 -11.42
CA GLY A 130 19.84 13.95 -12.41
C GLY A 130 19.29 14.02 -13.84
N ASP A 131 18.22 14.79 -14.02
CA ASP A 131 17.46 14.95 -15.27
C ASP A 131 16.94 13.63 -15.88
N ARG A 132 16.82 12.57 -15.08
CA ARG A 132 16.44 11.23 -15.51
C ARG A 132 15.02 10.89 -15.07
N CYS A 133 14.28 10.20 -15.93
CA CYS A 133 12.91 9.78 -15.63
C CYS A 133 12.83 8.95 -14.32
N GLU A 134 11.84 9.23 -13.49
CA GLU A 134 11.60 8.58 -12.20
C GLU A 134 10.89 7.22 -12.32
N HIS A 135 10.27 6.91 -13.47
CA HIS A 135 9.58 5.64 -13.71
C HIS A 135 10.49 4.43 -13.45
N ARG A 136 9.92 3.41 -12.80
CA ARG A 136 10.59 2.15 -12.49
C ARG A 136 9.80 0.94 -12.96
N SER A 137 10.50 -0.01 -13.59
CA SER A 137 9.96 -1.30 -14.00
C SER A 137 10.45 -2.43 -13.08
N LEU A 138 9.78 -3.59 -13.18
CA LEU A 138 10.08 -4.80 -12.41
C LEU A 138 10.18 -4.51 -10.91
N PHE A 139 9.07 -4.07 -10.29
CA PHE A 139 9.00 -3.82 -8.83
C PHE A 139 10.11 -2.89 -8.29
N GLY A 140 10.55 -1.91 -9.08
CA GLY A 140 11.53 -0.92 -8.66
C GLY A 140 12.99 -1.20 -9.03
N LEU A 141 13.30 -2.39 -9.55
CA LEU A 141 14.67 -2.81 -9.88
C LEU A 141 15.32 -1.92 -10.94
N TRP A 142 14.57 -1.53 -11.98
CA TRP A 142 15.12 -0.83 -13.14
C TRP A 142 14.50 0.56 -13.28
N ARG A 143 15.30 1.61 -13.09
CA ARG A 143 14.89 2.99 -13.40
C ARG A 143 15.01 3.24 -14.90
N CYS A 144 14.00 3.89 -15.49
CA CYS A 144 14.05 4.31 -16.90
C CYS A 144 15.34 5.11 -17.19
N ARG A 145 16.01 4.83 -18.31
CA ARG A 145 17.27 5.50 -18.70
C ARG A 145 17.07 6.81 -19.48
N ARG A 146 15.84 7.12 -19.89
CA ARG A 146 15.53 8.33 -20.67
C ARG A 146 15.57 9.57 -19.77
N LYS A 147 15.85 10.73 -20.38
CA LYS A 147 15.69 12.02 -19.69
C LYS A 147 14.22 12.22 -19.31
N GLY A 148 13.98 12.87 -18.19
CA GLY A 148 12.64 13.40 -17.93
C GLY A 148 12.42 14.64 -18.79
N GLU A 149 11.17 14.84 -19.20
CA GLU A 149 10.77 15.89 -20.14
C GLU A 149 9.56 16.66 -19.58
N GLN A 150 8.74 15.99 -18.77
CA GLN A 150 7.44 16.45 -18.33
C GLN A 150 7.34 16.34 -16.81
N MET A 151 6.77 17.38 -16.20
CA MET A 151 6.32 17.39 -14.82
C MET A 151 4.90 16.82 -14.79
N ASP A 152 4.71 15.74 -14.03
CA ASP A 152 3.42 15.08 -13.88
C ASP A 152 3.01 15.01 -12.41
N HIS A 153 1.73 14.81 -12.16
CA HIS A 153 1.18 14.59 -10.83
C HIS A 153 1.16 13.09 -10.53
N TRP A 154 1.93 12.64 -9.55
CA TRP A 154 1.94 11.24 -9.09
C TRP A 154 0.53 10.73 -8.84
N TYR A 155 -0.23 11.39 -7.94
CA TYR A 155 -1.67 11.27 -7.84
C TYR A 155 -2.33 12.23 -8.85
N PRO A 156 -3.19 11.76 -9.78
CA PRO A 156 -3.69 12.57 -10.88
C PRO A 156 -4.38 13.88 -10.45
N HIS A 157 -4.01 14.98 -11.11
CA HIS A 157 -4.61 16.30 -10.95
C HIS A 157 -6.14 16.28 -11.08
N SER A 158 -6.65 15.62 -12.13
CA SER A 158 -8.09 15.45 -12.41
C SER A 158 -8.86 14.62 -11.37
N LYS A 159 -8.17 14.03 -10.40
CA LYS A 159 -8.75 13.24 -9.31
C LYS A 159 -8.49 13.87 -7.93
N GLY A 160 -8.01 15.11 -7.91
CA GLY A 160 -7.82 15.92 -6.71
C GLY A 160 -6.39 15.88 -6.17
N GLY A 161 -5.42 15.36 -6.92
CA GLY A 161 -4.01 15.46 -6.55
C GLY A 161 -3.51 16.91 -6.65
N ALA A 162 -2.91 17.42 -5.58
CA ALA A 162 -2.40 18.79 -5.53
C ALA A 162 -1.15 18.98 -6.41
N THR A 163 -1.00 20.16 -6.98
CA THR A 163 0.17 20.62 -7.72
C THR A 163 1.19 21.10 -6.71
N GLU A 164 1.84 20.16 -6.04
CA GLU A 164 2.91 20.42 -5.06
C GLU A 164 4.10 19.51 -5.32
N ARG A 165 5.29 19.93 -4.86
CA ARG A 165 6.54 19.16 -5.01
C ARG A 165 6.47 17.72 -4.48
N ARG A 166 5.61 17.45 -3.50
CA ARG A 166 5.36 16.09 -2.98
C ARG A 166 4.66 15.20 -3.99
N ASN A 167 3.74 15.78 -4.76
CA ASN A 167 3.00 15.10 -5.80
C ASN A 167 3.65 15.22 -7.18
N LEU A 168 4.68 16.06 -7.34
CA LEU A 168 5.45 16.21 -8.57
C LEU A 168 6.24 14.93 -8.87
N ASP A 169 6.19 14.46 -10.12
CA ASP A 169 6.98 13.35 -10.65
C ASP A 169 7.63 13.74 -11.99
N TRP A 170 8.93 13.42 -12.16
CA TRP A 170 9.69 13.75 -13.37
C TRP A 170 9.69 12.59 -14.37
N MET A 171 8.91 12.71 -15.43
CA MET A 171 8.67 11.63 -16.40
C MET A 171 9.17 11.97 -17.81
N CYS A 172 9.62 10.94 -18.55
CA CYS A 172 9.77 11.05 -20.00
C CYS A 172 8.41 10.95 -20.68
N ALA A 173 8.24 11.51 -21.89
CA ALA A 173 6.94 11.52 -22.57
C ALA A 173 6.30 10.13 -22.70
N ARG A 174 7.10 9.09 -22.96
CA ARG A 174 6.61 7.70 -23.06
C ARG A 174 5.94 7.22 -21.76
N HIS A 175 6.57 7.45 -20.61
CA HIS A 175 6.04 6.96 -19.34
C HIS A 175 4.91 7.85 -18.81
N ASN A 176 5.00 9.15 -19.06
CA ASN A 176 3.92 10.07 -18.75
C ASN A 176 2.63 9.70 -19.50
N ASN A 177 2.71 9.52 -20.84
CA ASN A 177 1.57 9.13 -21.66
C ASN A 177 1.00 7.76 -21.27
N ARG A 178 1.86 6.82 -20.84
CA ARG A 178 1.42 5.51 -20.34
C ARG A 178 0.73 5.63 -18.98
N LYS A 179 1.24 6.49 -18.09
CA LYS A 179 0.63 6.72 -16.78
C LYS A 179 -0.75 7.38 -16.95
N SER A 180 -0.86 8.38 -17.82
CA SER A 180 -2.11 9.13 -18.02
C SER A 180 -2.71 9.56 -16.68
N ASP A 181 -4.03 9.51 -16.56
CA ASP A 181 -4.82 9.73 -15.36
C ASP A 181 -4.89 8.50 -14.43
N ARG A 182 -4.06 7.46 -14.63
CA ARG A 182 -4.09 6.26 -13.77
C ARG A 182 -3.71 6.63 -12.34
N THR A 183 -4.58 6.27 -11.39
CA THR A 183 -4.27 6.38 -9.96
C THR A 183 -3.17 5.37 -9.62
N PRO A 184 -2.06 5.82 -9.00
CA PRO A 184 -1.00 4.92 -8.55
C PRO A 184 -1.52 3.93 -7.51
N THR A 185 -0.87 2.78 -7.40
CA THR A 185 -1.15 1.79 -6.36
C THR A 185 -0.27 2.03 -5.13
N LEU A 186 -0.64 1.45 -3.99
CA LEU A 186 0.20 1.51 -2.78
C LEU A 186 1.61 0.97 -3.04
N LEU A 187 1.73 -0.08 -3.87
CA LEU A 187 3.03 -0.62 -4.25
C LEU A 187 3.82 0.34 -5.14
N ASP A 188 3.17 0.98 -6.12
CA ASP A 188 3.81 1.96 -7.00
C ASP A 188 4.42 3.10 -6.16
N THR A 189 3.66 3.65 -5.20
CA THR A 189 4.11 4.77 -4.36
C THR A 189 5.22 4.34 -3.43
N TRP A 190 5.11 3.16 -2.82
CA TRP A 190 6.16 2.64 -1.96
C TRP A 190 7.47 2.42 -2.74
N ILE A 191 7.40 1.94 -3.99
CA ILE A 191 8.56 1.79 -4.87
C ILE A 191 9.20 3.15 -5.16
N LEU A 192 8.40 4.16 -5.53
CA LEU A 192 8.91 5.50 -5.79
C LEU A 192 9.49 6.14 -4.53
N TYR A 193 8.81 6.01 -3.38
CA TYR A 193 9.29 6.48 -2.09
C TYR A 193 10.65 5.89 -1.73
N ARG A 194 10.79 4.56 -1.77
CA ARG A 194 12.05 3.86 -1.45
C ARG A 194 13.17 4.25 -2.40
N ALA A 195 12.84 4.54 -3.64
CA ALA A 195 13.77 5.05 -4.63
C ALA A 195 14.22 6.48 -4.34
N ARG A 196 13.26 7.37 -4.06
CA ARG A 196 13.47 8.78 -3.71
C ARG A 196 14.38 8.93 -2.50
N LEU A 197 14.24 8.07 -1.49
CA LEU A 197 15.15 8.04 -0.33
C LEU A 197 16.64 7.83 -0.67
N ARG A 198 16.96 7.27 -1.86
CA ARG A 198 18.35 7.02 -2.27
C ARG A 198 19.03 8.23 -2.91
N TYR A 199 18.27 9.12 -3.55
CA TYR A 199 18.83 10.28 -4.26
C TYR A 199 18.37 11.63 -3.72
N LEU A 200 17.30 11.69 -2.92
CA LEU A 200 16.94 12.90 -2.19
C LEU A 200 17.93 13.12 -1.03
N PRO A 201 18.57 14.30 -0.96
CA PRO A 201 19.30 14.73 0.23
C PRO A 201 18.41 14.69 1.48
N ALA A 202 19.02 14.58 2.67
CA ALA A 202 18.29 14.45 3.93
C ALA A 202 17.21 15.53 4.13
N ARG A 203 17.55 16.79 3.85
CA ARG A 203 16.64 17.94 3.91
C ARG A 203 15.39 17.81 3.03
N TRP A 204 15.49 17.08 1.91
CA TRP A 204 14.40 16.89 0.96
C TRP A 204 13.65 15.56 1.14
N ARG A 205 14.03 14.71 2.10
CA ARG A 205 13.35 13.42 2.33
C ARG A 205 11.89 13.57 2.74
N GLY A 206 11.50 14.74 3.26
CA GLY A 206 10.10 15.10 3.45
C GLY A 206 9.28 14.89 2.18
N TYR A 207 9.83 15.24 1.01
CA TYR A 207 9.16 15.14 -0.30
C TYR A 207 9.23 13.75 -0.95
N ALA A 208 9.85 12.77 -0.28
CA ALA A 208 10.01 11.43 -0.83
C ALA A 208 8.67 10.69 -0.96
N TRP A 209 7.75 10.92 -0.02
CA TRP A 209 6.43 10.31 -0.02
C TRP A 209 5.44 11.16 -0.80
N CYS A 210 4.85 10.58 -1.85
CA CYS A 210 3.83 11.23 -2.66
C CYS A 210 2.46 11.01 -2.01
N ASP A 211 1.96 12.00 -1.25
CA ASP A 211 0.64 11.94 -0.60
C ASP A 211 -0.47 12.66 -1.41
N GLY A 212 -0.10 13.44 -2.43
CA GLY A 212 -1.05 14.22 -3.24
C GLY A 212 -1.77 15.32 -2.45
N LEU A 213 -1.37 15.59 -1.21
CA LEU A 213 -2.04 16.55 -0.32
C LEU A 213 -1.59 17.98 -0.60
N SER A 214 -2.51 18.92 -0.45
CA SER A 214 -2.21 20.36 -0.35
C SER A 214 -1.70 20.68 1.06
N ARG A 215 -0.55 21.32 1.14
CA ARG A 215 0.05 21.92 2.34
C ARG A 215 0.11 23.43 2.25
N ASP A 216 0.05 23.98 1.05
CA ASP A 216 -0.19 25.41 0.86
C ASP A 216 -1.59 25.73 1.44
N PRO A 217 -1.75 26.76 2.30
CA PRO A 217 -3.07 27.32 2.52
C PRO A 217 -3.56 27.76 1.14
N VAL A 218 -4.70 27.23 0.70
CA VAL A 218 -5.30 27.55 -0.61
C VAL A 218 -5.15 29.05 -0.84
N PRO A 219 -4.31 29.54 -1.77
CA PRO A 219 -4.43 30.93 -2.13
C PRO A 219 -5.84 31.03 -2.71
N ALA A 220 -6.68 31.86 -2.09
CA ALA A 220 -7.87 32.35 -2.76
C ALA A 220 -7.44 32.72 -4.17
N ALA A 221 -8.18 32.28 -5.18
CA ALA A 221 -7.81 32.47 -6.58
C ALA A 221 -7.55 33.95 -6.86
N GLU A 222 -6.30 34.37 -6.73
CA GLU A 222 -5.83 35.67 -7.17
C GLU A 222 -5.21 35.49 -8.56
N PRO A 223 -5.48 36.42 -9.48
CA PRO A 223 -4.89 36.37 -10.80
C PRO A 223 -3.36 36.42 -10.66
N ILE A 224 -2.68 35.60 -11.46
CA ILE A 224 -1.22 35.55 -11.50
C ILE A 224 -0.74 36.92 -11.99
N ASP A 225 -0.21 37.73 -11.09
CA ASP A 225 0.61 38.91 -11.43
C ASP A 225 2.02 38.42 -11.75
N GLU A 226 2.54 38.77 -12.93
CA GLU A 226 3.80 38.26 -13.50
C GLU A 226 5.06 38.83 -12.81
N GLY A 227 4.98 39.18 -11.52
CA GLY A 227 5.94 40.09 -10.89
C GLY A 227 6.59 39.69 -9.57
N THR A 228 6.19 38.61 -8.89
CA THR A 228 6.71 38.35 -7.53
C THR A 228 7.72 37.19 -7.46
N GLU A 229 8.94 37.61 -7.13
CA GLU A 229 10.11 36.82 -6.79
C GLU A 229 9.86 35.94 -5.56
N ASN A 230 10.33 34.69 -5.64
CA ASN A 230 10.49 33.66 -4.61
C ASN A 230 10.14 34.03 -3.16
N ASP A 231 8.97 33.60 -2.70
CA ASP A 231 8.70 33.32 -1.28
C ASP A 231 8.19 31.87 -1.16
N ASP A 232 9.13 30.91 -1.15
CA ASP A 232 8.84 29.55 -0.68
C ASP A 232 8.87 29.58 0.85
N PRO A 233 7.75 29.36 1.56
CA PRO A 233 7.70 29.41 3.03
C PRO A 233 8.52 28.29 3.71
N TYR A 234 9.21 27.43 2.95
CA TYR A 234 10.17 26.44 3.45
C TYR A 234 11.64 26.81 3.21
N TYR A 235 11.94 28.05 2.81
CA TYR A 235 13.30 28.56 2.66
C TYR A 235 13.84 29.05 4.02
N GLU A 236 14.27 28.13 4.89
CA GLU A 236 15.21 28.47 5.98
C GLU A 236 16.61 28.55 5.38
N GLU A 237 17.12 29.78 5.31
CA GLU A 237 18.42 30.15 4.79
C GLU A 237 19.50 29.85 5.83
N ASP A 238 19.94 28.59 5.92
CA ASP A 238 21.17 28.25 6.66
C ASP A 238 22.29 27.93 5.66
N TYR A 239 22.97 29.01 5.23
CA TYR A 239 24.31 28.95 4.68
C TYR A 239 25.33 29.08 5.81
N ASP A 240 26.02 27.99 6.13
CA ASP A 240 27.47 28.05 6.34
C ASP A 240 28.11 26.68 6.11
N TYR A 241 28.88 26.56 5.04
CA TYR A 241 29.87 25.49 4.89
C TYR A 241 31.15 26.09 4.31
N GLU A 242 31.74 27.04 5.03
CA GLU A 242 33.18 27.18 5.09
C GLU A 242 33.74 26.46 6.33
N ARG A 243 34.08 25.17 6.17
CA ARG A 243 35.31 24.50 6.67
C ARG A 243 35.30 23.00 6.46
#